data_AF-A0AAW4IAM0-F1
#
_entry.id   AF-A0AAW4IAM0-F1
#
_cell.length_a   1.000
_cell.length_b   1.000
_cell.length_c   1.000
_cell.angle_alpha   90.00
_cell.angle_beta   90.00
_cell.angle_gamma   90.00
#
_symmetry.space_group_name_H-M   'P 1'
#
loop_
_entity.id
_entity.type
_entity.pdbx_description
1 polymer ?
#
loop_
_entity_poly.entity_id
_entity_poly.type
_entity_poly.pdbx_seq_one_letter_code
_entity_poly.pdbx_strand_id
1 'polypeptide(L)'
;MTISNIARSYLLGPLCMIAVVWMGEAMAGTSECYAIKDADKRAYCLAQVKRDAGICYRIKDGDKRNQCLADIKGSRDRCYTIKEHDARKTCLALK
;
A
#
# COMPACT_ATOMS: atom_id res chain seq x y z
N MET A 1 11.88 -22.05 -49.24
CA MET A 1 11.98 -22.26 -47.79
C MET A 1 11.64 -20.95 -47.09
N THR A 2 10.93 -21.03 -45.98
CA THR A 2 9.85 -20.11 -45.56
C THR A 2 10.32 -18.81 -44.90
N ILE A 3 10.04 -17.67 -45.55
CA ILE A 3 10.16 -16.30 -45.02
C ILE A 3 9.34 -16.11 -43.72
N SER A 4 8.35 -16.99 -43.45
CA SER A 4 7.54 -17.00 -42.23
C SER A 4 8.28 -17.32 -40.92
N ASN A 5 9.45 -17.95 -40.95
CA ASN A 5 10.14 -18.39 -39.71
C ASN A 5 10.97 -17.29 -39.03
N ILE A 6 11.29 -16.24 -39.79
CA ILE A 6 12.12 -15.12 -39.34
C ILE A 6 11.25 -14.08 -38.62
N ALA A 7 10.04 -13.79 -39.13
CA ALA A 7 9.08 -12.88 -38.51
C ALA A 7 8.55 -13.39 -37.15
N ARG A 8 8.47 -14.72 -36.97
CA ARG A 8 8.01 -15.35 -35.72
C ARG A 8 9.02 -15.21 -34.57
N SER A 9 10.30 -15.11 -34.91
CA SER A 9 11.41 -14.93 -33.96
C SER A 9 11.56 -13.46 -33.51
N TYR A 10 11.22 -12.51 -34.38
CA TYR A 10 11.25 -11.08 -34.06
C TYR A 10 10.04 -10.55 -33.28
N LEU A 11 8.96 -11.34 -33.16
CA LEU A 11 7.80 -10.98 -32.36
C LEU A 11 7.94 -11.40 -30.88
N LEU A 12 8.71 -12.45 -30.58
CA LEU A 12 8.88 -12.96 -29.21
C LEU A 12 9.93 -12.19 -28.39
N GLY A 13 10.96 -11.65 -29.04
CA GLY A 13 12.04 -10.88 -28.39
C GLY A 13 11.60 -9.54 -27.76
N PRO A 14 10.90 -8.65 -28.47
CA PRO A 14 10.54 -7.34 -27.92
C PRO A 14 9.39 -7.43 -26.90
N LEU A 15 8.56 -8.46 -26.97
CA LEU A 15 7.49 -8.73 -25.98
C LEU A 15 8.07 -9.03 -24.58
N CYS A 16 9.20 -9.74 -24.49
CA CYS A 16 9.86 -9.98 -23.20
C CYS A 16 10.54 -8.73 -22.64
N MET A 17 11.08 -7.85 -23.48
CA MET A 17 11.76 -6.63 -23.03
C MET A 17 10.80 -5.57 -22.47
N ILE A 18 9.55 -5.54 -22.97
CA ILE A 18 8.50 -4.63 -22.46
C ILE A 18 8.01 -5.07 -21.06
N ALA A 19 8.06 -6.38 -20.76
CA ALA A 19 7.59 -6.91 -19.48
C ALA A 19 8.48 -6.54 -18.28
N VAL A 20 9.78 -6.30 -18.49
CA VAL A 20 10.75 -6.02 -17.40
C VAL A 20 10.64 -4.58 -16.88
N VAL A 21 10.14 -3.65 -17.71
CA VAL A 21 10.03 -2.22 -17.35
C VAL A 21 8.86 -1.93 -16.39
N TRP A 22 7.89 -2.83 -16.27
CA TRP A 22 6.68 -2.61 -15.46
C TRP A 22 6.75 -3.08 -14.00
N MET A 23 7.80 -3.78 -13.59
CA MET A 23 7.85 -4.43 -12.25
C MET A 23 8.73 -3.71 -11.21
N GLY A 24 9.23 -2.50 -11.51
CA GLY A 24 10.41 -1.93 -10.84
C GLY A 24 10.22 -0.95 -9.68
N GLU A 25 9.00 -0.63 -9.21
CA GLU A 25 8.82 0.47 -8.24
C GLU A 25 7.96 0.09 -7.01
N ALA A 26 8.48 -0.65 -6.03
CA ALA A 26 7.71 -0.87 -4.79
C ALA A 26 8.46 -1.27 -3.50
N MET A 27 9.76 -0.96 -3.30
CA MET A 27 10.45 -1.45 -2.08
C MET A 27 11.25 -0.42 -1.25
N ALA A 28 11.18 0.88 -1.55
CA ALA A 28 11.99 1.88 -0.82
C ALA A 28 11.41 2.34 0.53
N GLY A 29 10.14 2.08 0.84
CA GLY A 29 9.48 2.69 2.01
C GLY A 29 9.59 1.91 3.33
N THR A 30 10.02 0.65 3.32
CA THR A 30 9.83 -0.22 4.50
C THR A 30 10.89 -0.03 5.58
N SER A 31 12.15 0.26 5.22
CA SER A 31 13.28 0.41 6.16
C SER A 31 13.07 1.57 7.15
N GLU A 32 12.58 2.71 6.66
CA GLU A 32 12.32 3.91 7.47
C GLU A 32 11.29 3.64 8.57
N CYS A 33 10.25 2.85 8.29
CA CYS A 33 9.25 2.49 9.28
C CYS A 33 9.83 1.68 10.46
N TYR A 34 10.89 0.88 10.24
CA TYR A 34 11.52 0.09 11.31
C TYR A 34 12.36 0.95 12.26
N ALA A 35 12.83 2.13 11.85
CA ALA A 35 13.54 3.08 12.70
C ALA A 35 12.64 3.77 13.73
N ILE A 36 11.31 3.72 13.54
CA ILE A 36 10.33 4.32 14.44
C ILE A 36 10.28 3.51 15.76
N LYS A 37 10.64 4.18 16.87
CA LYS A 37 10.64 3.58 18.22
C LYS A 37 9.24 3.24 18.74
N ASP A 38 8.25 4.07 18.41
CA ASP A 38 6.86 3.88 18.82
C ASP A 38 6.19 2.76 18.00
N ALA A 39 5.69 1.74 18.68
CA ALA A 39 5.15 0.55 18.03
C ALA A 39 3.89 0.84 17.21
N ASP A 40 3.03 1.75 17.66
CA ASP A 40 1.78 2.09 16.98
C ASP A 40 2.07 2.92 15.72
N LYS A 41 2.96 3.92 15.82
CA LYS A 41 3.44 4.69 14.66
C LYS A 41 4.17 3.82 13.64
N ARG A 42 4.99 2.87 14.11
CA ARG A 42 5.65 1.88 13.26
C ARG A 42 4.63 1.01 12.53
N ALA A 43 3.63 0.48 13.25
CA ALA A 43 2.58 -0.33 12.65
C ALA A 43 1.76 0.48 11.62
N TYR A 44 1.41 1.72 11.92
CA TYR A 44 0.75 2.62 10.98
C TYR A 44 1.58 2.83 9.70
N CYS A 45 2.87 3.18 9.86
CA CYS A 45 3.79 3.35 8.74
C CYS A 45 3.90 2.10 7.88
N LEU A 46 4.09 0.93 8.52
CA LEU A 46 4.18 -0.35 7.82
C LEU A 46 2.87 -0.71 7.10
N ALA A 47 1.71 -0.41 7.69
CA ALA A 47 0.42 -0.62 7.05
C ALA A 47 0.27 0.20 5.76
N GLN A 48 0.70 1.47 5.80
CA GLN A 48 0.64 2.37 4.64
C GLN A 48 1.59 1.93 3.51
N VAL A 49 2.84 1.59 3.86
CA VAL A 49 3.84 1.17 2.87
C VAL A 49 3.47 -0.18 2.25
N LYS A 50 3.02 -1.14 3.07
CA LYS A 50 2.63 -2.48 2.59
C LYS A 50 1.21 -2.54 2.04
N ARG A 51 0.44 -1.47 2.17
CA ARG A 51 -1.00 -1.42 1.86
C ARG A 51 -1.79 -2.57 2.49
N ASP A 52 -1.42 -2.95 3.71
CA ASP A 52 -1.97 -4.11 4.41
C ASP A 52 -2.74 -3.68 5.67
N ALA A 53 -4.06 -3.83 5.60
CA ALA A 53 -4.97 -3.52 6.71
C ALA A 53 -4.79 -4.48 7.91
N GLY A 54 -4.22 -5.68 7.69
CA GLY A 54 -3.87 -6.62 8.76
C GLY A 54 -2.89 -6.03 9.77
N ILE A 55 -1.97 -5.19 9.29
CA ILE A 55 -0.95 -4.53 10.12
C ILE A 55 -1.59 -3.50 11.07
N CYS A 56 -2.67 -2.83 10.65
CA CYS A 56 -3.39 -1.87 11.50
C CYS A 56 -3.88 -2.51 12.81
N TYR A 57 -4.20 -3.80 12.83
CA TYR A 57 -4.64 -4.49 14.06
C TYR A 57 -3.54 -4.63 15.13
N ARG A 58 -2.28 -4.37 14.79
CA ARG A 58 -1.16 -4.32 15.74
C ARG A 58 -1.12 -3.01 16.54
N ILE A 59 -1.84 -1.98 16.09
CA ILE A 59 -1.96 -0.69 16.78
C ILE A 59 -2.82 -0.88 18.03
N LYS A 60 -2.29 -0.52 19.20
CA LYS A 60 -2.98 -0.65 20.48
C LYS A 60 -4.05 0.41 20.66
N ASP A 61 -3.76 1.63 20.23
CA ASP A 61 -4.71 2.73 20.23
C ASP A 61 -5.87 2.45 19.25
N GLY A 62 -7.09 2.34 19.80
CA GLY A 62 -8.28 2.00 19.03
C GLY A 62 -8.65 3.03 17.97
N ASP A 63 -8.42 4.31 18.25
CA ASP A 63 -8.73 5.42 17.35
C ASP A 63 -7.71 5.47 16.21
N LYS A 64 -6.41 5.35 16.52
CA LYS A 64 -5.36 5.24 15.49
C LYS A 64 -5.53 3.98 14.63
N ARG A 65 -5.96 2.86 15.21
CA ARG A 65 -6.28 1.64 14.46
C ARG A 65 -7.42 1.87 13.48
N ASN A 66 -8.51 2.50 13.93
CA ASN A 66 -9.65 2.79 13.07
C ASN A 66 -9.28 3.79 11.96
N GLN A 67 -8.45 4.78 12.26
CA GLN A 67 -7.90 5.70 11.27
C GLN A 67 -7.05 4.96 10.22
N CYS A 68 -6.12 4.11 10.66
CA CYS A 68 -5.32 3.25 9.77
C CYS A 68 -6.19 2.39 8.85
N LEU A 69 -7.22 1.74 9.42
CA LEU A 69 -8.14 0.91 8.63
C LEU A 69 -8.95 1.75 7.64
N ALA A 70 -9.39 2.95 8.01
CA ALA A 70 -10.04 3.88 7.10
C ALA A 70 -9.11 4.33 5.97
N ASP A 71 -7.82 4.51 6.27
CA ASP A 71 -6.81 4.90 5.28
C ASP A 71 -6.54 3.83 4.23
N ILE A 72 -6.40 2.58 4.68
CA ILE A 72 -6.10 1.46 3.77
C ILE A 72 -7.35 1.00 3.01
N LYS A 73 -8.50 0.88 3.70
CA LYS A 73 -9.73 0.35 3.10
C LYS A 73 -10.61 1.40 2.43
N GLY A 74 -10.31 2.69 2.60
CA GLY A 74 -11.10 3.79 2.07
C GLY A 74 -12.51 3.90 2.66
N SER A 75 -12.77 3.25 3.80
CA SER A 75 -14.13 3.19 4.37
C SER A 75 -14.38 4.36 5.32
N ARG A 76 -15.22 5.31 4.87
CA ARG A 76 -15.69 6.43 5.70
C ARG A 76 -16.43 5.97 6.96
N ASP A 77 -17.07 4.81 6.92
CA ASP A 77 -17.76 4.20 8.07
C ASP A 77 -16.83 3.97 9.27
N ARG A 78 -15.56 3.66 9.00
CA ARG A 78 -14.56 3.44 10.06
C ARG A 78 -14.21 4.72 10.81
N CYS A 79 -14.32 5.88 10.15
CA CYS A 79 -14.13 7.17 10.82
C CYS A 79 -15.19 7.39 11.91
N TYR A 80 -16.43 6.95 11.74
CA TYR A 80 -17.47 7.11 12.77
C TYR A 80 -17.21 6.30 14.05
N THR A 81 -16.36 5.28 13.98
CA THR A 81 -15.97 4.46 15.15
C THR A 81 -14.88 5.14 15.99
N ILE A 82 -14.24 6.19 15.47
CA ILE A 82 -13.22 6.97 16.19
C ILE A 82 -13.91 7.78 17.29
N LYS A 83 -13.43 7.62 18.54
CA LYS A 83 -13.99 8.29 19.72
C LYS A 83 -13.48 9.71 19.85
N GLU A 84 -12.19 9.93 19.62
CA GLU A 84 -11.58 11.26 19.64
C GLU A 84 -12.20 12.13 18.54
N HIS A 85 -12.70 13.29 18.94
CA HIS A 85 -13.53 14.16 18.12
C HIS A 85 -12.75 14.72 16.92
N ASP A 86 -11.53 15.19 17.15
CA ASP A 86 -10.72 15.86 16.13
C ASP A 86 -10.12 14.86 15.14
N ALA A 87 -9.70 13.69 15.59
CA ALA A 87 -9.26 12.57 14.77
C ALA A 87 -10.40 12.06 13.88
N ARG A 88 -11.62 11.96 14.42
CA ARG A 88 -12.80 11.60 13.63
C ARG A 88 -13.08 12.62 12.54
N LYS A 89 -13.09 13.91 12.90
CA LYS A 89 -13.35 15.00 11.95
C LYS A 89 -12.29 15.02 10.85
N THR A 90 -11.02 14.85 11.21
CA THR A 90 -9.90 14.78 10.27
C THR A 90 -10.04 13.57 9.33
N CYS A 91 -10.38 12.39 9.87
CA CYS A 91 -10.63 11.19 9.06
C CYS A 91 -11.77 11.42 8.06
N LEU A 92 -12.90 11.99 8.50
CA LEU A 92 -14.06 12.26 7.63
C LEU A 92 -13.78 13.34 6.57
N ALA A 93 -12.86 14.27 6.82
CA ALA A 93 -12.48 15.29 5.86
C ALA A 93 -11.58 14.74 4.74
N LEU A 94 -10.82 13.69 5.02
CA LEU A 94 -9.87 13.05 4.09
C LEU A 94 -10.49 11.89 3.29
N LYS A 95 -11.72 11.48 3.58
CA LYS A 95 -12.43 10.34 2.95
C LYS A 95 -13.75 10.75 2.33
#